data_AF-A0A418CHB5-F1
#
_entry.id   AF-A0A418CHB5-F1
#
_cell.length_a   1.000
_cell.length_b   1.000
_cell.length_c   1.000
_cell.angle_alpha   90.00
_cell.angle_beta   90.00
_cell.angle_gamma   90.00
#
_symmetry.space_group_name_H-M   'P 1'
#
loop_
_entity.id
_entity.type
_entity.pdbx_description
1 polymer ?
#
loop_
_entity_poly.entity_id
_entity_poly.type
_entity_poly.pdbx_seq_one_letter_code
_entity_poly.pdbx_strand_id
1 'polypeptide(L)'
;MQHQHLQDEYFKVGMTLVNYSDHIANTDSNTDNVYFEHVRALSLVQCIASSDFMWLYVAFAANVAPIVLVVPSLFNIATTVLEASSEDASTFVRYLFLATSIGRFSGPAASDVLIRVCYANPAFGRKLMFGLLLTIQAVATGLLVVATHGNDSGSGFRWPAYVLGFALGGGFAIMPALVTDMFGVFNTGTMYGLLLTSWSMGATGWGLVAATDVVSNESVASQLWALLVVAIVGVVVLPLVRTNTMDRFYRGYQLTMCDTVLVQVPSRQMRLDKKQRGWNNSTVDDSTASHHRWDFDEIDRLSSSSCNSSVSPILASDGDYGKV
;
A
#
# COMPACT_ATOMS: atom_id res chain seq x y z
N MET A 1 -4.79 6.52 -36.81
CA MET A 1 -4.65 7.70 -35.93
C MET A 1 -5.15 7.44 -34.51
N GLN A 2 -6.32 6.82 -34.28
CA GLN A 2 -6.81 6.49 -32.93
C GLN A 2 -5.89 5.55 -32.12
N HIS A 3 -5.30 4.52 -32.74
CA HIS A 3 -4.36 3.64 -32.04
C HIS A 3 -3.07 4.34 -31.60
N GLN A 4 -2.59 5.32 -32.37
CA GLN A 4 -1.41 6.10 -32.00
C GLN A 4 -1.71 7.06 -30.83
N HIS A 5 -2.90 7.67 -30.80
CA HIS A 5 -3.31 8.52 -29.69
C HIS A 5 -3.43 7.72 -28.37
N LEU A 6 -4.01 6.52 -28.43
CA LEU A 6 -4.10 5.60 -27.29
C LEU A 6 -2.71 5.13 -26.83
N GLN A 7 -1.79 4.85 -27.76
CA GLN A 7 -0.42 4.50 -27.43
C GLN A 7 0.33 5.69 -26.82
N ASP A 8 0.18 6.89 -27.37
CA ASP A 8 0.83 8.09 -26.84
C ASP A 8 0.31 8.47 -25.45
N GLU A 9 -0.99 8.29 -25.17
CA GLU A 9 -1.52 8.45 -23.81
C GLU A 9 -1.05 7.33 -22.87
N TYR A 10 -1.00 6.08 -23.35
CA TYR A 10 -0.43 4.97 -22.59
C TYR A 10 1.04 5.24 -22.19
N PHE A 11 1.85 5.80 -23.10
CA PHE A 11 3.25 6.15 -22.87
C PHE A 11 3.45 7.45 -22.09
N LYS A 12 2.57 8.47 -22.23
CA LYS A 12 2.66 9.73 -21.46
C LYS A 12 2.12 9.62 -20.05
N VAL A 13 1.09 8.79 -19.84
CA VAL A 13 0.28 8.78 -18.61
C VAL A 13 0.56 7.54 -17.75
N GLY A 14 1.17 6.50 -18.33
CA GLY A 14 1.64 5.36 -17.57
C GLY A 14 0.51 4.59 -16.87
N MET A 15 -0.58 4.30 -17.58
CA MET A 15 -1.72 3.58 -17.02
C MET A 15 -1.98 2.24 -17.70
N THR A 16 -2.16 1.18 -16.89
CA THR A 16 -2.74 -0.09 -17.35
C THR A 16 -4.26 -0.06 -17.50
N LEU A 17 -4.92 1.05 -17.15
CA LEU A 17 -6.36 1.22 -17.27
C LEU A 17 -6.64 2.62 -17.79
N VAL A 18 -6.66 2.72 -19.12
CA VAL A 18 -7.20 3.88 -19.83
C VAL A 18 -8.65 4.04 -19.39
N ASN A 19 -9.03 5.28 -19.06
CA ASN A 19 -10.42 5.65 -18.82
C ASN A 19 -11.24 5.28 -20.08
N TYR A 20 -11.96 4.17 -20.03
CA TYR A 20 -12.76 3.66 -21.16
C TYR A 20 -14.17 4.29 -21.18
N SER A 21 -14.35 5.46 -20.57
CA SER A 21 -15.67 6.10 -20.44
C SER A 21 -16.24 6.66 -21.74
N ASP A 22 -15.44 6.83 -22.80
CA ASP A 22 -15.88 7.63 -23.96
C ASP A 22 -16.29 6.82 -25.20
N HIS A 23 -16.17 5.49 -25.18
CA HIS A 23 -16.56 4.66 -26.33
C HIS A 23 -17.12 3.30 -25.91
N ILE A 24 -18.42 3.25 -25.60
CA ILE A 24 -19.40 2.22 -26.02
C ILE A 24 -20.73 2.62 -25.35
N ALA A 25 -21.53 3.39 -26.07
CA ALA A 25 -22.91 3.67 -25.67
C ALA A 25 -23.90 2.58 -26.14
N ASN A 26 -23.43 1.38 -26.54
CA ASN A 26 -24.29 0.39 -27.19
C ASN A 26 -23.76 -1.06 -27.18
N THR A 27 -23.27 -1.56 -26.05
CA THR A 27 -23.16 -3.02 -25.91
C THR A 27 -23.48 -3.45 -24.49
N ASP A 28 -24.36 -4.45 -24.42
CA ASP A 28 -25.02 -4.97 -23.24
C ASP A 28 -24.08 -5.26 -22.05
N SER A 29 -24.58 -4.89 -20.88
CA SER A 29 -24.26 -5.39 -19.54
C SER A 29 -23.17 -6.46 -19.47
N ASN A 30 -21.94 -6.04 -19.13
CA ASN A 30 -21.01 -6.92 -18.44
C ASN A 30 -20.47 -6.17 -17.22
N THR A 31 -20.76 -6.72 -16.05
CA THR A 31 -20.49 -6.24 -14.68
C THR A 31 -19.01 -5.99 -14.35
N ASP A 32 -18.10 -6.19 -15.31
CA ASP A 32 -16.65 -6.01 -15.16
C ASP A 32 -16.21 -4.54 -15.32
N ASN A 33 -17.06 -3.67 -15.87
CA ASN A 33 -16.71 -2.28 -16.20
C ASN A 33 -16.80 -1.29 -15.02
N VAL A 34 -17.49 -1.64 -13.94
CA VAL A 34 -17.73 -0.72 -12.80
C VAL A 34 -16.44 -0.49 -11.98
N TYR A 35 -15.44 -1.37 -12.10
CA TYR A 35 -14.22 -1.31 -11.28
C TYR A 35 -13.12 -0.42 -11.85
N PHE A 36 -13.17 -0.06 -13.13
CA PHE A 36 -12.09 0.65 -13.82
C PHE A 36 -12.32 2.16 -13.99
N GLU A 37 -13.41 2.69 -13.46
CA GLU A 37 -13.94 4.00 -13.87
C GLU A 37 -13.27 5.21 -13.21
N HIS A 38 -12.41 5.05 -12.21
CA HIS A 38 -11.80 6.21 -11.51
C HIS A 38 -10.32 6.00 -11.14
N VAL A 39 -9.48 5.66 -12.12
CA VAL A 39 -8.02 5.73 -11.96
C VAL A 39 -7.52 7.08 -12.47
N ARG A 40 -7.44 8.06 -11.56
CA ARG A 40 -6.74 9.31 -11.86
C ARG A 40 -5.25 9.00 -11.92
N ALA A 41 -4.63 9.21 -13.08
CA ALA A 41 -3.19 9.06 -13.25
C ALA A 41 -2.44 9.97 -12.26
N LEU A 42 -1.59 9.37 -11.43
CA LEU A 42 -0.66 10.09 -10.56
C LEU A 42 0.71 10.09 -11.24
N SER A 43 1.34 11.26 -11.28
CA SER A 43 2.75 11.31 -11.69
C SER A 43 3.62 10.59 -10.67
N LEU A 44 4.78 10.09 -11.10
CA LEU A 44 5.73 9.41 -10.22
C LEU A 44 6.04 10.24 -8.96
N VAL A 45 6.26 11.54 -9.11
CA VAL A 45 6.56 12.44 -8.00
C VAL A 45 5.40 12.53 -7.01
N GLN A 46 4.16 12.56 -7.51
CA GLN A 46 2.97 12.54 -6.66
C GLN A 46 2.81 11.20 -5.93
N CYS A 47 3.15 10.09 -6.57
CA CYS A 47 3.17 8.76 -5.96
C CYS A 47 4.17 8.71 -4.79
N ILE A 48 5.41 9.17 -5.02
CA ILE A 48 6.47 9.18 -4.00
C ILE A 48 6.12 10.11 -2.83
N ALA A 49 5.59 11.30 -3.12
CA ALA A 49 5.21 12.29 -2.11
C ALA A 49 3.86 11.97 -1.42
N SER A 50 3.21 10.85 -1.76
CA SER A 50 1.93 10.48 -1.17
C SER A 50 2.09 9.98 0.28
N SER A 51 1.14 10.36 1.13
CA SER A 51 1.08 9.83 2.51
C SER A 51 0.88 8.31 2.52
N ASP A 52 0.16 7.77 1.54
CA ASP A 52 -0.12 6.34 1.42
C ASP A 52 1.17 5.54 1.17
N PHE A 53 2.08 6.09 0.36
CA PHE A 53 3.41 5.50 0.17
C PHE A 53 4.25 5.55 1.45
N MET A 54 4.24 6.65 2.19
CA MET A 54 4.99 6.74 3.46
C MET A 54 4.51 5.72 4.49
N TRP A 55 3.20 5.58 4.69
CA TRP A 55 2.66 4.58 5.62
C TRP A 55 2.93 3.15 5.15
N LEU A 56 2.82 2.90 3.85
CA LEU A 56 3.18 1.61 3.27
C LEU A 56 4.68 1.30 3.44
N TYR A 57 5.55 2.30 3.31
CA TYR A 57 6.99 2.18 3.53
C TYR A 57 7.29 1.76 4.97
N VAL A 58 6.67 2.41 5.95
CA VAL A 58 6.84 2.06 7.37
C VAL A 58 6.32 0.64 7.66
N ALA A 59 5.15 0.28 7.14
CA ALA A 59 4.59 -1.05 7.32
C ALA A 59 5.46 -2.14 6.65
N PHE A 60 6.00 -1.87 5.47
CA PHE A 60 6.93 -2.78 4.80
C PHE A 60 8.26 -2.90 5.54
N ALA A 61 8.82 -1.79 6.02
CA ALA A 61 10.02 -1.78 6.85
C ALA A 61 9.84 -2.65 8.10
N ALA A 62 8.67 -2.57 8.75
CA ALA A 62 8.33 -3.42 9.88
C ALA A 62 8.22 -4.91 9.50
N ASN A 63 7.65 -5.22 8.33
CA ASN A 63 7.62 -6.59 7.81
C ASN A 63 9.05 -7.13 7.61
N VAL A 64 9.96 -6.38 6.99
CA VAL A 64 11.32 -6.86 6.69
C VAL A 64 12.27 -6.85 7.89
N ALA A 65 11.98 -6.12 8.97
CA ALA A 65 12.88 -6.02 10.12
C ALA A 65 13.40 -7.37 10.66
N PRO A 66 12.59 -8.43 10.83
CA PRO A 66 13.09 -9.73 11.29
C PRO A 66 14.11 -10.36 10.35
N ILE A 67 14.01 -10.15 9.04
CA ILE A 67 14.97 -10.71 8.09
C ILE A 67 16.36 -10.08 8.25
N VAL A 68 16.39 -8.81 8.58
CA VAL A 68 17.62 -8.05 8.78
C VAL A 68 18.30 -8.48 10.07
N LEU A 69 17.54 -8.64 11.15
CA LEU A 69 18.10 -8.93 12.48
C LEU A 69 18.42 -10.42 12.66
N VAL A 70 17.52 -11.31 12.23
CA VAL A 70 17.59 -12.74 12.58
C VAL A 70 18.46 -13.53 11.61
N VAL A 71 18.40 -13.26 10.30
CA VAL A 71 19.11 -14.08 9.29
C VAL A 71 20.63 -14.10 9.48
N PRO A 72 21.32 -12.97 9.72
CA PRO A 72 22.78 -12.98 9.90
C PRO A 72 23.26 -13.83 11.08
N SER A 73 22.44 -13.93 12.13
CA SER A 73 22.76 -14.62 13.38
C SER A 73 22.04 -15.96 13.53
N LEU A 74 21.31 -16.42 12.51
CA LEU A 74 20.36 -17.52 12.63
C LEU A 74 21.01 -18.83 13.08
N PHE A 75 22.19 -19.15 12.53
CA PHE A 75 22.92 -20.35 12.94
C PHE A 75 23.40 -20.25 14.39
N ASN A 76 23.87 -19.07 14.81
CA ASN A 76 24.30 -18.82 16.18
C ASN A 76 23.11 -18.88 17.15
N ILE A 77 21.94 -18.34 16.77
CA ILE A 77 20.71 -18.48 17.55
C ILE A 77 20.35 -19.96 17.72
N ALA A 78 20.49 -20.76 16.66
CA ALA A 78 20.21 -22.19 16.73
C ALA A 78 21.14 -22.95 17.68
N THR A 79 22.44 -22.63 17.70
CA THR A 79 23.39 -23.32 18.58
C THR A 79 23.39 -22.78 20.01
N THR A 80 23.10 -21.49 20.23
CA THR A 80 23.15 -20.83 21.55
C THR A 80 21.83 -20.89 22.30
N VAL A 81 20.69 -20.66 21.63
CA VAL A 81 19.36 -20.59 22.25
C VAL A 81 18.70 -21.96 22.30
N LEU A 82 18.82 -22.76 21.23
CA LEU A 82 18.26 -24.11 21.22
C LEU A 82 19.23 -25.18 21.73
N GLU A 83 20.46 -24.80 22.12
CA GLU A 83 21.54 -25.72 22.51
C GLU A 83 21.72 -26.87 21.49
N ALA A 84 21.42 -26.58 20.22
CA ALA A 84 21.29 -27.61 19.19
C ALA A 84 22.67 -28.08 18.71
N SER A 85 22.74 -29.36 18.33
CA SER A 85 23.89 -29.87 17.58
C SER A 85 24.06 -29.11 16.25
N SER A 86 25.26 -29.13 15.66
CA SER A 86 25.50 -28.48 14.37
C SER A 86 24.59 -29.04 13.25
N GLU A 87 24.26 -30.33 13.32
CA GLU A 87 23.34 -30.99 12.40
C GLU A 87 21.89 -30.50 12.59
N ASP A 88 21.42 -30.43 13.83
CA ASP A 88 20.08 -29.93 14.15
C ASP A 88 19.92 -28.44 13.81
N ALA A 89 20.94 -27.64 14.07
CA ALA A 89 20.98 -26.23 13.70
C ALA A 89 20.85 -26.06 12.18
N SER A 90 21.59 -26.85 11.40
CA SER A 90 21.49 -26.81 9.94
C SER A 90 20.09 -27.19 9.44
N THR A 91 19.45 -28.17 10.10
CA THR A 91 18.11 -28.63 9.78
C THR A 91 17.07 -27.57 10.11
N PHE A 92 17.19 -26.90 11.26
CA PHE A 92 16.36 -25.76 11.64
C PHE A 92 16.44 -24.63 10.60
N VAL A 93 17.65 -24.24 10.19
CA VAL A 93 17.85 -23.22 9.17
C VAL A 93 17.19 -23.63 7.84
N ARG A 94 17.37 -24.88 7.41
CA ARG A 94 16.73 -25.40 6.18
C ARG A 94 15.20 -25.28 6.23
N TYR A 95 14.57 -25.69 7.32
CA TYR A 95 13.12 -25.59 7.46
C TYR A 95 12.63 -24.15 7.53
N LEU A 96 13.37 -23.24 8.15
CA LEU A 96 13.02 -21.82 8.17
C LEU A 96 13.02 -21.21 6.75
N PHE A 97 14.05 -21.49 5.95
CA PHE A 97 14.11 -21.03 4.56
C PHE A 97 13.03 -21.67 3.70
N LEU A 98 12.70 -22.95 3.94
CA LEU A 98 11.58 -23.60 3.28
C LEU A 98 10.24 -22.93 3.63
N ALA A 99 9.98 -22.67 4.91
CA ALA A 99 8.77 -21.97 5.37
C ALA A 99 8.65 -20.58 4.74
N THR A 100 9.76 -19.83 4.68
CA THR A 100 9.82 -18.52 4.00
C THR A 100 9.50 -18.62 2.52
N SER A 101 10.00 -19.65 1.83
CA SER A 101 9.75 -19.86 0.41
C SER A 101 8.28 -20.22 0.14
N ILE A 102 7.69 -21.06 0.98
CA ILE A 102 6.26 -21.40 0.92
C ILE A 102 5.42 -20.14 1.19
N GLY A 103 5.82 -19.32 2.16
CA GLY A 103 5.18 -18.02 2.43
C GLY A 103 5.18 -17.11 1.20
N ARG A 104 6.33 -16.98 0.53
CA ARG A 104 6.47 -16.16 -0.69
C ARG A 104 5.55 -16.59 -1.83
N PHE A 105 5.28 -17.88 -1.96
CA PHE A 105 4.35 -18.39 -2.97
C PHE A 105 2.89 -18.25 -2.53
N SER A 106 2.58 -18.67 -1.31
CA SER A 106 1.21 -18.75 -0.80
C SER A 106 0.62 -17.39 -0.45
N GLY A 107 1.39 -16.41 0.00
CA GLY A 107 0.90 -15.07 0.35
C GLY A 107 0.19 -14.38 -0.82
N PRO A 108 0.86 -14.16 -1.95
CA PRO A 108 0.25 -13.59 -3.16
C PRO A 108 -0.91 -14.45 -3.68
N ALA A 109 -0.74 -15.76 -3.77
CA ALA A 109 -1.78 -16.67 -4.25
C ALA A 109 -3.05 -16.62 -3.39
N ALA A 110 -2.89 -16.63 -2.06
CA ALA A 110 -4.01 -16.49 -1.12
C ALA A 110 -4.66 -15.11 -1.23
N SER A 111 -3.89 -14.04 -1.47
CA SER A 111 -4.46 -12.72 -1.71
C SER A 111 -5.31 -12.68 -2.99
N ASP A 112 -4.88 -13.34 -4.06
CA ASP A 112 -5.65 -13.43 -5.31
C ASP A 112 -6.94 -14.24 -5.13
N VAL A 113 -6.87 -15.36 -4.40
CA VAL A 113 -8.05 -16.16 -4.05
C VAL A 113 -9.03 -15.34 -3.21
N LEU A 114 -8.55 -14.64 -2.19
CA LEU A 114 -9.35 -13.77 -1.34
C LEU A 114 -10.08 -12.69 -2.15
N ILE A 115 -9.38 -12.04 -3.08
CA ILE A 115 -9.97 -11.02 -3.97
C ILE A 115 -11.09 -11.62 -4.82
N ARG A 116 -10.86 -12.80 -5.41
CA ARG A 116 -11.83 -13.47 -6.28
C ARG A 116 -13.05 -14.00 -5.54
N VAL A 117 -12.86 -14.58 -4.35
CA VAL A 117 -13.95 -15.18 -3.56
C VAL A 117 -14.81 -14.11 -2.91
N CYS A 118 -14.19 -13.05 -2.37
CA CYS A 118 -14.91 -12.00 -1.66
C CYS A 118 -15.34 -10.84 -2.56
N TYR A 119 -15.04 -10.89 -3.87
CA TYR A 119 -15.23 -9.77 -4.82
C TYR A 119 -14.71 -8.44 -4.25
N ALA A 120 -13.59 -8.51 -3.52
CA ALA A 120 -13.01 -7.37 -2.85
C ALA A 120 -12.23 -6.51 -3.86
N ASN A 121 -12.14 -5.19 -3.60
CA ASN A 121 -11.21 -4.35 -4.34
C ASN A 121 -9.79 -4.93 -4.24
N PRO A 122 -9.08 -5.18 -5.35
CA PRO A 122 -7.75 -5.80 -5.34
C PRO A 122 -6.76 -5.15 -4.37
N ALA A 123 -6.67 -3.81 -4.37
CA ALA A 123 -5.79 -3.07 -3.47
C ALA A 123 -6.16 -3.29 -2.00
N PHE A 124 -7.45 -3.35 -1.69
CA PHE A 124 -7.93 -3.63 -0.34
C PHE A 124 -7.68 -5.09 0.07
N GLY A 125 -7.96 -6.05 -0.82
CA GLY A 125 -7.74 -7.48 -0.55
C GLY A 125 -6.26 -7.80 -0.30
N ARG A 126 -5.34 -7.24 -1.10
CA ARG A 126 -3.90 -7.39 -0.88
C ARG A 126 -3.42 -6.71 0.39
N LYS A 127 -3.93 -5.51 0.72
CA LYS A 127 -3.64 -4.84 1.99
C LYS A 127 -4.12 -5.68 3.17
N LEU A 128 -5.32 -6.25 3.09
CA LEU A 128 -5.88 -7.09 4.15
C LEU A 128 -5.02 -8.33 4.35
N MET A 129 -4.63 -9.03 3.28
CA MET A 129 -3.75 -10.20 3.37
C MET A 129 -2.38 -9.83 3.95
N PHE A 130 -1.81 -8.68 3.54
CA PHE A 130 -0.57 -8.18 4.13
C PHE A 130 -0.73 -7.91 5.64
N GLY A 131 -1.85 -7.32 6.06
CA GLY A 131 -2.14 -7.09 7.48
C GLY A 131 -2.32 -8.39 8.28
N LEU A 132 -2.96 -9.40 7.69
CA LEU A 132 -3.06 -10.73 8.30
C LEU A 132 -1.68 -11.37 8.48
N LEU A 133 -0.80 -11.29 7.48
CA LEU A 133 0.55 -11.81 7.60
C LEU A 133 1.38 -11.02 8.62
N LEU A 134 1.25 -9.70 8.65
CA LEU A 134 1.96 -8.84 9.60
C LEU A 134 1.51 -9.08 11.05
N THR A 135 0.21 -9.36 11.26
CA THR A 135 -0.32 -9.75 12.58
C THR A 135 0.13 -11.14 12.99
N ILE A 136 0.13 -12.13 12.08
CA ILE A 136 0.70 -13.46 12.32
C ILE A 136 2.19 -13.34 12.70
N GLN A 137 2.94 -12.48 12.00
CA GLN A 137 4.33 -12.17 12.32
C GLN A 137 4.46 -11.59 13.73
N ALA A 138 3.65 -10.60 14.12
CA ALA A 138 3.70 -10.02 15.47
C ALA A 138 3.40 -11.07 16.56
N VAL A 139 2.40 -11.92 16.35
CA VAL A 139 2.04 -13.01 17.29
C VAL A 139 3.18 -14.03 17.37
N ALA A 140 3.74 -14.46 16.24
CA ALA A 140 4.85 -15.40 16.20
C ALA A 140 6.10 -14.85 16.91
N THR A 141 6.43 -13.58 16.71
CA THR A 141 7.51 -12.90 17.45
C THR A 141 7.21 -12.84 18.95
N GLY A 142 5.97 -12.56 19.35
CA GLY A 142 5.56 -12.59 20.76
C GLY A 142 5.72 -13.97 21.41
N LEU A 143 5.36 -15.04 20.68
CA LEU A 143 5.58 -16.41 21.14
C LEU A 143 7.08 -16.75 21.27
N LEU A 144 7.92 -16.27 20.34
CA LEU A 144 9.38 -16.42 20.46
C LEU A 144 9.92 -15.70 21.70
N VAL A 145 9.44 -14.49 21.99
CA VAL A 145 9.80 -13.77 23.23
C VAL A 145 9.46 -14.64 24.44
N VAL A 146 8.23 -15.15 24.54
CA VAL A 146 7.82 -16.01 25.66
C VAL A 146 8.69 -17.27 25.76
N ALA A 147 8.98 -17.93 24.65
CA ALA A 147 9.84 -19.13 24.62
C ALA A 147 11.26 -18.83 25.11
N THR A 148 11.85 -17.70 24.71
CA THR A 148 13.19 -17.29 25.19
C THR A 148 13.22 -16.97 26.68
N HIS A 149 12.18 -16.32 27.23
CA HIS A 149 12.09 -16.06 28.68
C HIS A 149 11.86 -17.32 29.50
N GLY A 150 11.13 -18.30 28.94
CA GLY A 150 10.87 -19.59 29.57
C GLY A 150 12.01 -20.60 29.45
N ASN A 151 13.13 -20.25 28.82
CA ASN A 151 14.22 -21.17 28.44
C ASN A 151 13.73 -22.43 27.69
N ASP A 152 12.67 -22.29 26.88
CA ASP A 152 12.16 -23.41 26.07
C ASP A 152 12.98 -23.53 24.78
N SER A 153 13.92 -24.47 24.77
CA SER A 153 14.77 -24.83 23.62
C SER A 153 14.11 -25.85 22.69
N GLY A 154 12.88 -26.26 22.97
CA GLY A 154 12.18 -27.33 22.29
C GLY A 154 11.29 -26.88 21.12
N SER A 155 10.12 -27.51 21.01
CA SER A 155 9.14 -27.22 19.96
C SER A 155 8.53 -25.82 20.10
N GLY A 156 8.49 -25.26 21.31
CA GLY A 156 7.94 -23.94 21.59
C GLY A 156 8.71 -22.78 20.96
N PHE A 157 10.01 -22.94 20.69
CA PHE A 157 10.78 -21.95 19.92
C PHE A 157 10.73 -22.22 18.40
N ARG A 158 10.86 -23.50 18.00
CA ARG A 158 11.00 -23.88 16.57
C ARG A 158 9.76 -23.53 15.75
N TRP A 159 8.56 -23.84 16.25
CA TRP A 159 7.33 -23.62 15.50
C TRP A 159 7.03 -22.13 15.26
N PRO A 160 7.06 -21.26 16.27
CA PRO A 160 6.90 -19.82 16.05
C PRO A 160 7.96 -19.23 15.10
N ALA A 161 9.20 -19.72 15.12
CA ALA A 161 10.22 -19.30 14.17
C ALA A 161 9.83 -19.63 12.72
N TYR A 162 9.33 -20.84 12.45
CA TYR A 162 8.87 -21.21 11.11
C TYR A 162 7.65 -20.41 10.66
N VAL A 163 6.70 -20.17 11.57
CA VAL A 163 5.52 -19.33 11.29
C VAL A 163 5.94 -17.89 10.99
N LEU A 164 6.89 -17.34 11.75
CA LEU A 164 7.48 -16.02 11.49
C LEU A 164 8.12 -15.97 10.10
N GLY A 165 8.94 -16.96 9.73
CA GLY A 165 9.55 -17.05 8.41
C GLY A 165 8.51 -17.10 7.27
N PHE A 166 7.46 -17.90 7.44
CA PHE A 166 6.34 -17.96 6.50
C PHE A 166 5.64 -16.61 6.34
N ALA A 167 5.26 -15.97 7.45
CA ALA A 167 4.55 -14.69 7.44
C ALA A 167 5.37 -13.57 6.79
N LEU A 168 6.64 -13.46 7.18
CA LEU A 168 7.64 -12.56 6.62
C LEU A 168 7.77 -12.74 5.09
N GLY A 169 7.90 -13.99 4.65
CA GLY A 169 8.03 -14.35 3.23
C GLY A 169 6.80 -13.96 2.42
N GLY A 170 5.60 -14.24 2.94
CA GLY A 170 4.34 -13.85 2.30
C GLY A 170 4.16 -12.34 2.22
N GLY A 171 4.45 -11.63 3.31
CA GLY A 171 4.34 -10.16 3.34
C GLY A 171 5.30 -9.49 2.35
N PHE A 172 6.51 -10.04 2.21
CA PHE A 172 7.48 -9.58 1.22
C PHE A 172 6.99 -9.78 -0.22
N ALA A 173 6.41 -10.94 -0.53
CA ALA A 173 5.99 -11.29 -1.89
C ALA A 173 4.70 -10.59 -2.35
N ILE A 174 3.83 -10.15 -1.43
CA ILE A 174 2.60 -9.41 -1.77
C ILE A 174 2.92 -7.98 -2.25
N MET A 175 4.02 -7.38 -1.79
CA MET A 175 4.31 -5.96 -2.02
C MET A 175 4.32 -5.53 -3.49
N PRO A 176 4.99 -6.21 -4.44
CA PRO A 176 4.98 -5.77 -5.84
C PRO A 176 3.58 -5.68 -6.42
N ALA A 177 2.71 -6.62 -6.06
CA ALA A 177 1.32 -6.65 -6.51
C ALA A 177 0.49 -5.55 -5.82
N LEU A 178 0.65 -5.36 -4.51
CA LEU A 178 -0.03 -4.27 -3.77
C LEU A 178 0.39 -2.89 -4.29
N VAL A 179 1.67 -2.67 -4.52
CA VAL A 179 2.20 -1.43 -5.11
C VAL A 179 1.66 -1.21 -6.51
N THR A 180 1.49 -2.28 -7.30
CA THR A 180 0.88 -2.18 -8.63
C THR A 180 -0.57 -1.76 -8.56
N ASP A 181 -1.35 -2.37 -7.68
CA ASP A 181 -2.76 -2.05 -7.50
C ASP A 181 -2.96 -0.63 -6.96
N MET A 182 -1.99 -0.10 -6.20
CA MET A 182 -2.02 1.26 -5.71
C MET A 182 -1.48 2.27 -6.73
N PHE A 183 -0.26 2.12 -7.23
CA PHE A 183 0.45 3.19 -7.97
C PHE A 183 0.49 2.98 -9.48
N GLY A 184 -0.08 1.88 -9.98
CA GLY A 184 -0.11 1.53 -11.40
C GLY A 184 1.17 0.86 -11.87
N VAL A 185 1.05 0.03 -12.91
CA VAL A 185 2.13 -0.84 -13.43
C VAL A 185 3.38 -0.10 -13.85
N PHE A 186 3.24 1.12 -14.40
CA PHE A 186 4.38 1.90 -14.89
C PHE A 186 5.27 2.44 -13.78
N ASN A 187 4.67 2.81 -12.64
CA ASN A 187 5.42 3.33 -11.50
C ASN A 187 5.83 2.22 -10.52
N THR A 188 5.30 0.99 -10.65
CA THR A 188 5.56 -0.12 -9.72
C THR A 188 7.05 -0.37 -9.52
N GLY A 189 7.84 -0.43 -10.60
CA GLY A 189 9.27 -0.74 -10.51
C GLY A 189 10.02 0.24 -9.61
N THR A 190 9.80 1.54 -9.82
CA THR A 190 10.43 2.58 -9.00
C THR A 190 9.89 2.59 -7.58
N MET A 191 8.58 2.49 -7.39
CA MET A 191 7.94 2.52 -6.07
C MET A 191 8.36 1.32 -5.20
N TYR A 192 8.41 0.11 -5.77
CA TYR A 192 8.90 -1.07 -5.08
C TYR A 192 10.41 -1.01 -4.83
N GLY A 193 11.18 -0.48 -5.79
CA GLY A 193 12.61 -0.20 -5.59
C GLY A 193 12.86 0.74 -4.41
N LEU A 194 12.05 1.79 -4.26
CA LEU A 194 12.10 2.68 -3.10
C LEU A 194 11.73 1.95 -1.81
N LEU A 195 10.70 1.08 -1.80
CA LEU A 195 10.40 0.26 -0.62
C LEU A 195 11.60 -0.62 -0.23
N LEU A 196 12.30 -1.24 -1.18
CA LEU A 196 13.48 -2.05 -0.93
C LEU A 196 14.64 -1.28 -0.29
N THR A 197 14.68 0.06 -0.41
CA THR A 197 15.67 0.86 0.32
C THR A 197 15.55 0.70 1.83
N SER A 198 14.34 0.46 2.36
CA SER A 198 14.13 0.23 3.80
C SER A 198 14.86 -1.02 4.28
N TRP A 199 14.87 -2.09 3.48
CA TRP A 199 15.65 -3.29 3.76
C TRP A 199 17.14 -2.95 3.81
N SER A 200 17.65 -2.28 2.76
CA SER A 200 19.07 -1.94 2.67
C SER A 200 19.52 -1.05 3.84
N MET A 201 18.73 -0.02 4.18
CA MET A 201 18.98 0.84 5.34
C MET A 201 18.98 0.06 6.65
N GLY A 202 18.02 -0.86 6.82
CA GLY A 202 17.97 -1.76 7.97
C GLY A 202 19.22 -2.65 8.03
N ALA A 203 19.59 -3.29 6.92
CA ALA A 203 20.75 -4.19 6.83
C ALA A 203 22.06 -3.47 7.15
N THR A 204 22.26 -2.26 6.62
CA THR A 204 23.45 -1.45 6.95
C THR A 204 23.43 -1.01 8.41
N GLY A 205 22.29 -0.52 8.92
CA GLY A 205 22.16 -0.08 10.30
C GLY A 205 22.43 -1.20 11.30
N TRP A 206 21.83 -2.37 11.06
CA TRP A 206 22.06 -3.57 11.88
C TRP A 206 23.50 -4.06 11.78
N GLY A 207 24.08 -4.11 10.58
CA GLY A 207 25.47 -4.56 10.39
C GLY A 207 26.49 -3.75 11.20
N LEU A 208 26.25 -2.44 11.38
CA LEU A 208 27.11 -1.58 12.21
C LEU A 208 27.00 -1.90 13.71
N VAL A 209 25.78 -2.21 14.19
CA VAL A 209 25.53 -2.55 15.59
C VAL A 209 26.02 -3.96 15.90
N ALA A 210 25.71 -4.92 15.03
CA ALA A 210 26.04 -6.33 15.17
C ALA A 210 27.55 -6.58 15.21
N ALA A 211 28.37 -5.70 14.63
CA ALA A 211 29.83 -5.78 14.72
C ALA A 211 30.38 -5.71 16.17
N THR A 212 29.59 -5.15 17.08
CA THR A 212 29.93 -5.00 18.51
C THR A 212 29.12 -5.89 19.43
N ASP A 213 28.13 -6.60 18.90
CA ASP A 213 27.19 -7.40 19.68
C ASP A 213 27.63 -8.87 19.75
N VAL A 214 27.49 -9.48 20.93
CA VAL A 214 27.77 -10.90 21.13
C VAL A 214 26.44 -11.62 21.24
N VAL A 215 26.26 -12.69 20.46
CA VAL A 215 25.03 -13.50 20.49
C VAL A 215 24.97 -14.23 21.83
N SER A 216 24.02 -13.83 22.67
CA SER A 216 23.72 -14.38 23.99
C SER A 216 22.19 -14.49 24.13
N ASN A 217 21.72 -15.31 25.07
CA ASN A 217 20.27 -15.46 25.29
C ASN A 217 19.59 -14.12 25.64
N GLU A 218 20.28 -13.26 26.39
CA GLU A 218 19.79 -11.93 26.77
C GLU A 218 19.74 -10.98 25.56
N SER A 219 20.77 -10.99 24.70
CA SER A 219 20.77 -10.16 23.50
C SER A 219 19.70 -10.62 22.51
N VAL A 220 19.50 -11.93 22.31
CA VAL A 220 18.42 -12.45 21.46
C VAL A 220 17.04 -12.07 22.01
N ALA A 221 16.80 -12.19 23.31
CA ALA A 221 15.53 -11.79 23.92
C ALA A 221 15.24 -10.31 23.71
N SER A 222 16.24 -9.43 23.90
CA SER A 222 16.10 -7.99 23.65
C SER A 222 15.82 -7.66 22.18
N GLN A 223 16.49 -8.33 21.24
CA GLN A 223 16.28 -8.18 19.81
C GLN A 223 14.85 -8.61 19.41
N LEU A 224 14.36 -9.73 19.94
CA LEU A 224 12.98 -10.19 19.71
C LEU A 224 11.94 -9.23 20.28
N TRP A 225 12.19 -8.63 21.45
CA TRP A 225 11.35 -7.57 22.01
C TRP A 225 11.29 -6.34 21.10
N ALA A 226 12.43 -5.89 20.58
CA ALA A 226 12.47 -4.78 19.64
C ALA A 226 11.69 -5.11 18.35
N LEU A 227 11.86 -6.33 17.81
CA LEU A 227 11.10 -6.80 16.65
C LEU A 227 9.59 -6.86 16.91
N LEU A 228 9.17 -7.26 18.11
CA LEU A 228 7.76 -7.27 18.48
C LEU A 228 7.17 -5.85 18.47
N VAL A 229 7.87 -4.88 19.05
CA VAL A 229 7.43 -3.47 19.03
C VAL A 229 7.32 -2.95 17.60
N VAL A 230 8.33 -3.23 16.76
CA VAL A 230 8.33 -2.84 15.35
C VAL A 230 7.17 -3.51 14.59
N ALA A 231 6.90 -4.79 14.82
CA ALA A 231 5.78 -5.50 14.19
C ALA A 231 4.43 -4.91 14.60
N ILE A 232 4.24 -4.57 15.88
CA ILE A 232 3.03 -3.90 16.38
C ILE A 232 2.86 -2.54 15.72
N VAL A 233 3.93 -1.74 15.61
CA VAL A 233 3.89 -0.45 14.90
C VAL A 233 3.46 -0.66 13.44
N GLY A 234 4.00 -1.67 12.76
CA GLY A 234 3.60 -2.02 11.40
C GLY A 234 2.10 -2.34 11.28
N VAL A 235 1.56 -3.15 12.21
CA VAL A 235 0.13 -3.48 12.27
C VAL A 235 -0.74 -2.25 12.49
N VAL A 236 -0.31 -1.33 13.36
CA VAL A 236 -1.05 -0.09 13.68
C VAL A 236 -1.01 0.92 12.52
N VAL A 237 0.13 1.00 11.81
CA VAL A 237 0.31 1.94 10.70
C VAL A 237 -0.41 1.48 9.43
N LEU A 238 -0.49 0.17 9.18
CA LEU A 238 -1.05 -0.35 7.93
C LEU A 238 -2.51 0.11 7.65
N PRO A 239 -3.43 0.17 8.64
CA PRO A 239 -4.76 0.76 8.45
C PRO A 239 -4.76 2.20 7.90
N LEU A 240 -3.71 2.98 8.17
CA LEU A 240 -3.57 4.36 7.69
C LEU A 240 -3.34 4.46 6.16
N VAL A 241 -2.99 3.34 5.53
CA VAL A 241 -2.85 3.24 4.07
C VAL A 241 -4.23 3.21 3.42
N ARG A 242 -4.56 4.28 2.69
CA ARG A 242 -5.87 4.43 2.03
C ARG A 242 -5.90 3.64 0.74
N THR A 243 -6.74 2.62 0.70
CA THR A 243 -6.98 1.78 -0.49
C THR A 243 -8.29 2.11 -1.18
N ASN A 244 -9.20 2.84 -0.51
CA ASN A 244 -10.44 3.31 -1.12
C ASN A 244 -10.12 4.51 -2.04
N THR A 245 -10.64 4.48 -3.26
CA THR A 245 -10.45 5.55 -4.26
C THR A 245 -11.01 6.88 -3.77
N MET A 246 -12.16 6.87 -3.10
CA MET A 246 -12.80 8.08 -2.56
C MET A 246 -11.93 8.77 -1.49
N ASP A 247 -11.34 7.98 -0.59
CA ASP A 247 -10.45 8.49 0.47
C ASP A 247 -9.11 8.96 -0.06
N ARG A 248 -8.60 8.30 -1.10
CA ARG A 248 -7.30 8.58 -1.69
C ARG A 248 -7.28 9.88 -2.48
N PHE A 249 -8.37 10.16 -3.21
CA PHE A 249 -8.47 11.36 -4.06
C PHE A 249 -9.17 12.55 -3.38
N TYR A 250 -9.57 12.41 -2.11
CA TYR A 250 -10.09 13.53 -1.33
C TYR A 250 -9.06 14.66 -1.21
N ARG A 251 -9.49 15.93 -1.35
CA ARG A 251 -8.61 17.12 -1.22
C ARG A 251 -8.26 17.39 0.25
N GLY A 252 -7.43 16.53 0.83
CA GLY A 252 -7.06 16.51 2.23
C GLY A 252 -6.66 15.09 2.65
N TYR A 253 -6.75 14.80 3.94
CA TYR A 253 -6.63 13.43 4.45
C TYR A 253 -8.01 12.95 4.90
N GLN A 254 -8.55 11.93 4.24
CA GLN A 254 -9.79 11.27 4.66
C GLN A 254 -9.52 9.78 4.83
N LEU A 255 -9.97 9.20 5.94
CA LEU A 255 -9.88 7.78 6.20
C LEU A 255 -11.26 7.26 6.61
N THR A 256 -11.81 6.38 5.79
CA THR A 256 -13.11 5.75 5.98
C THR A 256 -12.90 4.27 6.26
N MET A 257 -13.54 3.76 7.32
CA MET A 257 -13.59 2.33 7.63
C MET A 257 -15.05 1.93 7.79
N CYS A 258 -15.48 0.87 7.12
CA CYS A 258 -16.86 0.36 7.18
C CYS A 258 -17.91 1.47 6.92
N ASP A 259 -17.75 2.19 5.81
CA ASP A 259 -18.62 3.31 5.38
C ASP A 259 -18.75 4.48 6.38
N THR A 260 -17.95 4.48 7.44
CA THR A 260 -17.89 5.56 8.43
C THR A 260 -16.57 6.31 8.29
N VAL A 261 -16.64 7.63 8.12
CA VAL A 261 -15.46 8.49 8.05
C VAL A 261 -14.86 8.63 9.45
N LEU A 262 -13.70 8.01 9.69
CA LEU A 262 -13.01 8.05 10.98
C LEU A 262 -12.22 9.34 11.17
N VAL A 263 -11.50 9.76 10.13
CA VAL A 263 -10.62 10.94 10.18
C VAL A 263 -10.82 11.74 8.91
N GLN A 264 -11.14 13.03 9.05
CA GLN A 264 -11.22 13.96 7.92
C GLN A 264 -10.48 15.26 8.24
N VAL A 265 -9.33 15.45 7.60
CA VAL A 265 -8.52 16.66 7.67
C VAL A 265 -8.62 17.37 6.32
N PRO A 266 -9.48 18.40 6.18
CA PRO A 266 -9.60 19.13 4.93
C PRO A 266 -8.32 19.93 4.65
N SER A 267 -7.94 20.01 3.37
CA SER A 267 -6.78 20.81 2.94
C SER A 267 -6.93 22.29 3.34
N ARG A 268 -5.79 22.99 3.45
CA ARG A 268 -5.77 24.43 3.75
C ARG A 268 -6.60 25.22 2.73
N GLN A 269 -6.54 24.85 1.45
CA GLN A 269 -7.36 25.44 0.39
C GLN A 269 -8.85 25.17 0.60
N MET A 270 -9.27 23.95 0.94
CA MET A 270 -10.68 23.69 1.29
C MET A 270 -11.15 24.52 2.49
N ARG A 271 -10.28 24.73 3.48
CA ARG A 271 -10.60 25.57 4.63
C ARG A 271 -10.73 27.04 4.24
N LEU A 272 -9.91 27.52 3.31
CA LEU A 272 -9.98 28.88 2.76
C LEU A 272 -11.22 29.06 1.87
N ASP A 273 -11.51 28.13 0.96
CA ASP A 273 -12.71 28.12 0.12
C ASP A 273 -13.99 28.10 0.96
N LYS A 274 -14.03 27.27 2.01
CA LYS A 274 -15.16 27.21 2.95
C LYS A 274 -15.32 28.54 3.68
N LYS A 275 -14.21 29.21 4.04
CA LYS A 275 -14.23 30.53 4.69
C LYS A 275 -14.65 31.64 3.72
N GLN A 276 -14.23 31.59 2.45
CA GLN A 276 -14.66 32.52 1.40
C GLN A 276 -16.14 32.35 1.04
N ARG A 277 -16.65 31.11 0.94
CA ARG A 277 -18.09 30.86 0.75
C ARG A 277 -18.91 31.30 1.95
N GLY A 278 -18.42 31.06 3.17
CA GLY A 278 -19.04 31.57 4.39
C GLY A 278 -19.07 33.10 4.41
N TRP A 279 -17.98 33.76 4.00
CA TRP A 279 -17.92 35.22 3.85
C TRP A 279 -18.91 35.73 2.80
N ASN A 280 -18.94 35.15 1.61
CA ASN A 280 -19.86 35.56 0.54
C ASN A 280 -21.33 35.40 0.95
N ASN A 281 -21.69 34.32 1.64
CA ASN A 281 -23.05 34.16 2.17
C ASN A 281 -23.38 35.13 3.31
N SER A 282 -22.37 35.61 4.06
CA SER A 282 -22.55 36.62 5.11
C SER A 282 -22.68 38.04 4.54
N THR A 283 -22.19 38.28 3.32
CA THR A 283 -22.29 39.58 2.62
C THR A 283 -23.51 39.68 1.69
N VAL A 284 -24.25 38.58 1.50
CA VAL A 284 -25.38 38.49 0.55
C VAL A 284 -26.74 38.73 1.20
N ASP A 285 -26.83 38.91 2.52
CA ASP A 285 -28.06 39.40 3.17
C ASP A 285 -27.78 40.62 4.04
N ASP A 286 -28.11 41.79 3.49
CA ASP A 286 -28.82 42.82 4.28
C ASP A 286 -29.80 43.67 3.44
N SER A 287 -30.30 43.19 2.29
CA SER A 287 -31.42 43.92 1.66
C SER A 287 -32.42 43.18 0.79
N THR A 288 -32.17 42.01 0.20
CA THR A 288 -33.19 41.32 -0.62
C THR A 288 -32.72 39.96 -1.12
N ALA A 289 -33.25 38.85 -0.58
CA ALA A 289 -33.93 37.85 -1.40
C ALA A 289 -34.56 36.74 -0.53
N SER A 290 -35.86 36.61 -0.70
CA SER A 290 -36.74 35.57 -0.18
C SER A 290 -36.28 34.14 -0.46
N HIS A 291 -36.52 33.26 0.52
CA HIS A 291 -36.84 31.83 0.40
C HIS A 291 -36.29 31.08 -0.83
N HIS A 292 -35.27 30.24 -0.63
CA HIS A 292 -35.17 29.00 -1.41
C HIS A 292 -34.81 27.80 -0.51
N ARG A 293 -35.77 26.88 -0.48
CA ARG A 293 -35.71 25.51 0.02
C ARG A 293 -34.76 24.73 -0.89
N TRP A 294 -33.96 23.84 -0.32
CA TRP A 294 -33.07 22.95 -1.07
C TRP A 294 -33.89 22.01 -1.97
N ASP A 295 -33.88 22.27 -3.28
CA ASP A 295 -34.39 21.33 -4.29
C ASP A 295 -33.23 20.52 -4.87
N PHE A 296 -33.41 19.20 -4.88
CA PHE A 296 -32.43 18.21 -5.35
C PHE A 296 -32.31 18.15 -6.89
N ASP A 297 -33.06 18.99 -7.62
CA ASP A 297 -33.12 18.98 -9.09
C ASP A 297 -31.99 19.80 -9.78
N GLU A 298 -31.15 20.52 -9.02
CA GLU A 298 -30.11 21.39 -9.61
C GLU A 298 -28.84 20.61 -10.03
N ILE A 299 -28.67 19.39 -9.53
CA ILE A 299 -27.55 18.50 -9.93
C ILE A 299 -27.76 17.94 -11.35
N ASP A 300 -29.02 17.69 -11.75
CA ASP A 300 -29.33 17.19 -13.10
C ASP A 300 -29.20 18.27 -14.18
N ARG A 301 -29.38 19.56 -13.83
CA ARG A 301 -29.17 20.66 -14.79
C ARG A 301 -27.71 20.87 -15.15
N LEU A 302 -26.79 20.69 -14.21
CA LEU A 302 -25.34 20.80 -14.46
C LEU A 302 -24.78 19.62 -15.26
N SER A 303 -25.46 18.47 -15.26
CA SER A 303 -25.18 17.35 -16.17
C SER A 303 -25.61 17.66 -17.61
N SER A 304 -26.74 18.36 -17.81
CA SER A 304 -27.29 18.63 -19.13
C SER A 304 -26.65 19.80 -19.90
N SER A 305 -25.94 20.71 -19.23
CA SER A 305 -25.40 21.94 -19.85
C SER A 305 -24.05 21.78 -20.56
N SER A 306 -23.38 20.63 -20.46
CA SER A 306 -22.10 20.38 -21.15
C SER A 306 -22.25 19.81 -22.58
N CYS A 307 -23.47 19.56 -23.05
CA CYS A 307 -23.69 18.96 -24.38
C CYS A 307 -23.93 19.95 -25.54
N ASN A 308 -23.88 21.27 -25.33
CA ASN A 308 -24.07 22.25 -26.41
C ASN A 308 -22.91 23.25 -26.52
N SER A 309 -21.81 22.82 -27.13
CA SER A 309 -20.90 23.76 -27.81
C SER A 309 -20.36 23.13 -29.09
N SER A 310 -21.15 23.28 -30.17
CA SER A 310 -20.70 23.09 -31.54
C SER A 310 -19.78 24.25 -31.92
N VAL A 311 -18.46 24.05 -31.87
CA VAL A 311 -17.49 24.90 -32.58
C VAL A 311 -16.47 24.00 -33.27
N SER A 312 -16.59 23.92 -34.58
CA SER A 312 -15.68 23.22 -35.49
C SER A 312 -14.29 23.88 -35.48
N PRO A 313 -13.16 23.14 -35.45
CA PRO A 313 -11.87 23.74 -35.72
C PRO A 313 -11.64 23.82 -37.24
N ILE A 314 -11.48 25.06 -37.70
CA ILE A 314 -11.11 25.45 -39.06
C ILE A 314 -9.62 25.13 -39.30
N LEU A 315 -9.33 24.61 -40.50
CA LEU A 315 -7.99 24.46 -41.09
C LEU A 315 -7.26 25.81 -41.23
N ALA A 316 -5.97 25.84 -40.84
CA ALA A 316 -4.91 26.69 -41.38
C ALA A 316 -3.59 25.97 -41.04
N SER A 317 -2.95 25.21 -41.94
CA SER A 317 -2.04 25.64 -43.03
C SER A 317 -1.15 26.83 -42.70
N ASP A 318 0.15 26.57 -42.86
CA ASP A 318 1.29 27.48 -43.04
C ASP A 318 2.02 27.98 -41.79
N GLY A 319 3.21 27.39 -41.59
CA GLY A 319 4.18 27.74 -40.56
C GLY A 319 5.50 27.02 -40.80
N ASP A 320 6.24 27.53 -41.78
CA ASP A 320 7.61 27.21 -42.20
C ASP A 320 8.60 27.12 -41.03
N TYR A 321 9.27 25.98 -40.86
CA TYR A 321 10.52 25.86 -40.10
C TYR A 321 11.55 25.11 -40.97
N GLY A 322 12.54 25.87 -41.43
CA GLY A 322 13.56 25.45 -42.37
C GLY A 322 14.65 24.54 -41.82
N LYS A 323 15.29 23.85 -42.79
CA LYS A 323 16.72 23.55 -42.99
C LYS A 323 17.63 23.95 -41.80
N VAL A 324 18.45 23.08 -41.22
CA VAL A 324 19.48 22.19 -41.78
C VAL A 324 19.61 20.93 -40.93
#